data_AF-A0A8H7X507-F1
#
_entry.id   AF-A0A8H7X507-F1
#
_cell.length_a   1.000
_cell.length_b   1.000
_cell.length_c   1.000
_cell.angle_alpha   90.00
_cell.angle_beta   90.00
_cell.angle_gamma   90.00
#
_symmetry.space_group_name_H-M   'P 1'
#
loop_
_entity.id
_entity.type
_entity.pdbx_description
1 polymer ?
#
loop_
_entity_poly.entity_id
_entity_poly.type
_entity_poly.pdbx_seq_one_letter_code
_entity_poly.pdbx_strand_id
1 'polypeptide(L)'
;MTSIQRYQREVDDHIDQTWSSRVAGDCPYLKRSKYETENNPNLRDHAHRDGMSLKQKREEQLRYADSHSKLHGVRFLQEYLLWPILLTPSRNQDWLCDMAEPLYERLIAGSFSQSISENFAKTIFIAIDFEGYPYPSELGISKLEREELQSIESNGVEGLKGFHTLHYQCRDIKRKRAHRAFLFGETKNLYLEELPSVLDEILRTNSGANDQSSAPHIILVGHGMKAELDILESMQIDLEKAGSVVGILDTKQLAFEIIGIETLQRGSSLEDIYRLIINDRAGSFHNAGNDAECALRVLIMLALKVLR
;
A
#
# COMPACT_ATOMS: atom_id res chain seq x y z
N MET A 1 -6.67 48.55 2.26
CA MET A 1 -6.42 47.17 2.74
C MET A 1 -7.07 47.03 4.10
N THR A 2 -7.88 46.00 4.27
CA THR A 2 -8.50 45.71 5.58
C THR A 2 -7.43 45.21 6.56
N SER A 3 -7.67 45.36 7.87
CA SER A 3 -6.77 44.87 8.92
C SER A 3 -6.42 43.38 8.79
N ILE A 4 -7.35 42.60 8.22
CA ILE A 4 -7.16 41.18 7.90
C ILE A 4 -6.13 40.98 6.77
N GLN A 5 -6.18 41.80 5.71
CA GLN A 5 -5.22 41.73 4.60
C GLN A 5 -3.79 42.15 5.00
N ARG A 6 -3.65 43.02 6.01
CA ARG A 6 -2.35 43.37 6.58
C ARG A 6 -1.79 42.24 7.45
N TYR A 7 -2.63 41.60 8.28
CA TYR A 7 -2.23 40.46 9.09
C TYR A 7 -1.85 39.23 8.26
N GLN A 8 -2.59 38.94 7.19
CA GLN A 8 -2.23 37.85 6.26
C GLN A 8 -0.85 38.07 5.65
N ARG A 9 -0.57 39.30 5.19
CA ARG A 9 0.71 39.65 4.57
C ARG A 9 1.87 39.63 5.56
N GLU A 10 1.65 40.09 6.79
CA GLU A 10 2.66 40.00 7.86
C GLU A 10 2.96 38.55 8.26
N VAL A 11 1.95 37.66 8.22
CA VAL A 11 2.14 36.22 8.44
C VAL A 11 2.90 35.57 7.30
N ASP A 12 2.57 35.91 6.04
CA ASP A 12 3.25 35.40 4.85
C ASP A 12 4.72 35.87 4.78
N ASP A 13 4.97 37.16 5.06
CA ASP A 13 6.32 37.75 5.09
C ASP A 13 7.17 37.17 6.24
N HIS A 14 6.55 36.85 7.39
CA HIS A 14 7.25 36.25 8.52
C HIS A 14 7.57 34.76 8.30
N ILE A 15 6.70 34.04 7.57
CA ILE A 15 6.96 32.67 7.10
C ILE A 15 8.14 32.68 6.13
N ASP A 16 8.19 33.60 5.17
CA ASP A 16 9.32 33.67 4.21
C ASP A 16 10.65 34.00 4.90
N GLN A 17 10.67 34.89 5.91
CA GLN A 17 11.90 35.26 6.62
C GLN A 17 12.40 34.17 7.59
N THR A 18 11.50 33.42 8.25
CA THR A 18 11.92 32.27 9.10
C THR A 18 12.34 31.05 8.28
N TRP A 19 11.81 30.88 7.07
CA TRP A 19 12.20 29.78 6.17
C TRP A 19 13.56 30.03 5.49
N SER A 20 13.85 31.25 5.02
CA SER A 20 15.14 31.57 4.39
C SER A 20 16.32 31.54 5.36
N SER A 21 16.10 31.71 6.67
CA SER A 21 17.19 31.80 7.66
C SER A 21 17.51 30.50 8.40
N ARG A 22 16.64 29.47 8.34
CA ARG A 22 16.84 28.20 9.08
C ARG A 22 17.08 26.96 8.23
N VAL A 23 16.91 27.02 6.91
CA VAL A 23 17.15 25.89 5.99
C VAL A 23 18.06 26.31 4.83
N ALA A 24 19.11 27.07 5.14
CA ALA A 24 20.24 27.28 4.23
C ALA A 24 21.27 26.12 4.33
N GLY A 25 20.79 24.91 4.64
CA GLY A 25 21.49 23.66 4.38
C GLY A 25 20.87 23.05 3.14
N ASP A 26 21.68 22.82 2.12
CA ASP A 26 21.28 22.32 0.80
C ASP A 26 20.52 20.99 0.88
N CYS A 27 19.19 21.04 1.06
CA CYS A 27 18.32 19.89 0.77
C CYS A 27 17.97 19.93 -0.73
N PRO A 28 18.60 19.10 -1.58
CA PRO A 28 18.40 19.14 -3.03
C PRO A 28 16.95 18.81 -3.45
N TYR A 29 16.18 18.15 -2.59
CA TYR A 29 14.79 17.77 -2.84
C TYR A 29 13.78 18.93 -2.81
N LEU A 30 14.09 20.01 -2.09
CA LEU A 30 13.18 21.16 -1.96
C LEU A 30 13.36 22.21 -3.06
N LYS A 31 14.56 22.35 -3.63
CA LYS A 31 14.84 23.35 -4.68
C LYS A 31 14.21 22.97 -6.03
N ARG A 32 13.99 21.68 -6.30
CA ARG A 32 13.43 21.20 -7.59
C ARG A 32 11.90 21.32 -7.67
N SER A 33 11.16 21.14 -6.57
CA SER A 33 9.68 21.03 -6.65
C SER A 33 8.89 22.34 -6.59
N LYS A 34 9.47 23.45 -6.09
CA LYS A 34 8.80 24.77 -6.15
C LYS A 34 8.46 25.17 -7.60
N TYR A 35 9.25 24.72 -8.57
CA TYR A 35 8.98 24.95 -9.99
C TYR A 35 7.93 24.00 -10.61
N GLU A 36 7.72 22.81 -10.04
CA GLU A 36 6.81 21.78 -10.58
C GLU A 36 5.40 21.84 -9.98
N THR A 37 5.25 22.26 -8.72
CA THR A 37 3.94 22.32 -8.05
C THR A 37 3.02 23.44 -8.54
N GLU A 38 3.58 24.57 -9.02
CA GLU A 38 2.77 25.67 -9.57
C GLU A 38 2.20 25.37 -10.97
N ASN A 39 2.72 24.34 -11.66
CA ASN A 39 2.36 24.03 -13.05
C ASN A 39 1.74 22.63 -13.25
N ASN A 40 1.42 21.87 -12.19
CA ASN A 40 0.85 20.53 -12.33
C ASN A 40 -0.70 20.54 -12.29
N PRO A 41 -1.39 20.38 -13.44
CA PRO A 41 -2.87 20.43 -13.50
C PRO A 41 -3.55 19.29 -12.75
N ASN A 42 -2.85 18.21 -12.40
CA ASN A 42 -3.43 17.03 -11.74
C ASN A 42 -3.77 17.24 -10.25
N LEU A 43 -3.27 18.31 -9.60
CA LEU A 43 -3.49 18.55 -8.17
C LEU A 43 -4.85 19.19 -7.83
N ARG A 44 -5.63 19.64 -8.83
CA ARG A 44 -6.94 20.29 -8.60
C ARG A 44 -8.14 19.33 -8.52
N ASP A 45 -7.97 18.05 -8.86
CA ASP A 45 -9.11 17.14 -9.12
C ASP A 45 -9.67 16.37 -7.92
N HIS A 46 -9.02 16.41 -6.75
CA HIS A 46 -9.46 15.55 -5.63
C HIS A 46 -10.73 16.00 -4.89
N ALA A 47 -11.21 17.23 -5.08
CA ALA A 47 -12.34 17.78 -4.31
C ALA A 47 -13.74 17.57 -4.94
N HIS A 48 -13.86 16.94 -6.11
CA HIS A 48 -15.13 16.86 -6.87
C HIS A 48 -15.73 15.44 -7.05
N ARG A 49 -15.32 14.45 -6.25
CA ARG A 49 -15.66 13.03 -6.52
C ARG A 49 -17.10 12.58 -6.20
N ASP A 50 -17.87 13.33 -5.42
CA ASP A 50 -19.24 12.91 -5.03
C ASP A 50 -20.32 13.07 -6.12
N GLY A 51 -19.96 13.60 -7.31
CA GLY A 51 -20.88 13.81 -8.43
C GLY A 51 -20.68 12.92 -9.66
N MET A 52 -19.77 11.94 -9.63
CA MET A 52 -19.42 11.18 -10.83
C MET A 52 -20.48 10.13 -11.18
N SER A 53 -20.87 10.11 -12.46
CA SER A 53 -21.74 9.06 -13.02
C SER A 53 -21.06 7.69 -13.01
N LEU A 54 -21.85 6.61 -12.99
CA LEU A 54 -21.35 5.24 -13.10
C LEU A 54 -20.45 5.03 -14.34
N LYS A 55 -20.79 5.68 -15.45
CA LYS A 55 -19.99 5.64 -16.69
C LYS A 55 -18.60 6.26 -16.47
N GLN A 56 -18.53 7.43 -15.84
CA GLN A 56 -17.26 8.09 -15.52
C GLN A 56 -16.41 7.27 -14.54
N LYS A 57 -17.04 6.63 -13.54
CA LYS A 57 -16.35 5.71 -12.62
C LYS A 57 -15.73 4.52 -13.38
N ARG A 58 -16.46 3.92 -14.33
CA ARG A 58 -15.93 2.84 -15.21
C ARG A 58 -14.77 3.33 -16.08
N GLU A 59 -14.89 4.52 -16.66
CA GLU A 59 -13.83 5.09 -17.50
C GLU A 59 -12.57 5.49 -16.70
N GLU A 60 -12.72 6.01 -15.48
CA GLU A 60 -11.59 6.24 -14.56
C GLU A 60 -10.93 4.91 -14.17
N GLN A 61 -11.72 3.87 -13.90
CA GLN A 61 -11.19 2.54 -13.58
C GLN A 61 -10.43 1.92 -14.76
N LEU A 62 -10.97 1.98 -15.98
CA LEU A 62 -10.29 1.48 -17.17
C LEU A 62 -8.98 2.23 -17.40
N ARG A 63 -8.99 3.57 -17.28
CA ARG A 63 -7.77 4.37 -17.34
C ARG A 63 -6.77 3.99 -16.25
N TYR A 64 -7.25 3.73 -15.03
CA TYR A 64 -6.43 3.29 -13.92
C TYR A 64 -5.78 1.93 -14.18
N ALA A 65 -6.55 0.95 -14.66
CA ALA A 65 -6.03 -0.37 -15.01
C ALA A 65 -5.02 -0.29 -16.16
N ASP A 66 -5.33 0.47 -17.22
CA ASP A 66 -4.47 0.65 -18.39
C ASP A 66 -3.17 1.39 -18.05
N SER A 67 -3.21 2.38 -17.15
CA SER A 67 -2.02 3.16 -16.79
C SER A 67 -1.07 2.44 -15.83
N HIS A 68 -1.45 1.29 -15.29
CA HIS A 68 -0.65 0.58 -14.29
C HIS A 68 -0.44 -0.89 -14.67
N SER A 69 0.21 -1.12 -15.80
CA SER A 69 0.57 -2.46 -16.31
C SER A 69 1.48 -3.29 -15.38
N LYS A 70 2.02 -2.67 -14.31
CA LYS A 70 2.81 -3.33 -13.25
C LYS A 70 1.97 -3.81 -12.06
N LEU A 71 0.70 -3.41 -11.96
CA LEU A 71 -0.21 -3.92 -10.94
C LEU A 71 -0.69 -5.30 -11.34
N HIS A 72 -0.58 -6.25 -10.42
CA HIS A 72 -1.08 -7.57 -10.67
C HIS A 72 -2.54 -7.71 -10.20
N GLY A 73 -3.36 -8.36 -11.03
CA GLY A 73 -4.77 -8.63 -10.75
C GLY A 73 -5.01 -9.96 -10.03
N VAL A 74 -6.26 -10.43 -10.07
CA VAL A 74 -6.71 -11.66 -9.38
C VAL A 74 -5.85 -12.89 -9.65
N ARG A 75 -5.29 -13.05 -10.85
CA ARG A 75 -4.43 -14.20 -11.17
C ARG A 75 -3.17 -14.27 -10.31
N PHE A 76 -2.51 -13.13 -10.06
CA PHE A 76 -1.33 -13.11 -9.20
C PHE A 76 -1.72 -13.30 -7.73
N LEU A 77 -2.86 -12.73 -7.31
CA LEU A 77 -3.43 -13.03 -6.00
C LEU A 77 -3.63 -14.54 -5.82
N GLN A 78 -4.14 -15.22 -6.86
CA GLN A 78 -4.30 -16.67 -6.86
C GLN A 78 -2.96 -17.40 -6.74
N GLU A 79 -1.96 -17.03 -7.55
CA GLU A 79 -0.66 -17.69 -7.58
C GLU A 79 0.15 -17.49 -6.27
N TYR A 80 0.14 -16.28 -5.70
CA TYR A 80 1.03 -15.90 -4.59
C TYR A 80 0.38 -15.96 -3.20
N LEU A 81 -0.94 -15.80 -3.11
CA LEU A 81 -1.65 -15.78 -1.83
C LEU A 81 -2.62 -16.96 -1.68
N LEU A 82 -3.39 -17.31 -2.71
CA LEU A 82 -4.39 -18.37 -2.59
C LEU A 82 -3.80 -19.76 -2.71
N TRP A 83 -2.97 -20.05 -3.71
CA TRP A 83 -2.35 -21.36 -3.88
C TRP A 83 -1.65 -21.88 -2.61
N PRO A 84 -0.94 -21.03 -1.84
CA PRO A 84 -0.44 -21.38 -0.51
C PRO A 84 -1.50 -21.77 0.51
N ILE A 85 -2.59 -21.00 0.62
CA ILE A 85 -3.73 -21.26 1.53
C ILE A 85 -4.49 -22.53 1.09
N LEU A 86 -4.53 -22.79 -0.22
CA LEU A 86 -5.16 -23.96 -0.81
C LEU A 86 -4.35 -25.23 -0.53
N LEU A 87 -3.02 -25.19 -0.70
CA LEU A 87 -2.17 -26.38 -0.60
C LEU A 87 -1.92 -26.87 0.83
N THR A 88 -2.46 -26.21 1.85
CA THR A 88 -2.34 -26.66 3.24
C THR A 88 -3.21 -27.91 3.45
N PRO A 89 -2.64 -29.06 3.88
CA PRO A 89 -3.33 -30.36 3.86
C PRO A 89 -4.60 -30.46 4.72
N SER A 90 -4.84 -29.51 5.61
CA SER A 90 -5.86 -29.58 6.68
C SER A 90 -7.31 -29.56 6.17
N ARG A 91 -7.56 -29.15 4.92
CA ARG A 91 -8.92 -29.04 4.36
C ARG A 91 -9.16 -29.79 3.05
N ASN A 92 -8.16 -30.39 2.42
CA ASN A 92 -8.17 -30.53 0.96
C ASN A 92 -8.32 -31.96 0.40
N GLN A 93 -9.49 -32.57 0.58
CA GLN A 93 -9.93 -33.68 -0.29
C GLN A 93 -11.11 -33.32 -1.20
N ASP A 94 -12.03 -32.45 -0.79
CA ASP A 94 -13.28 -32.25 -1.54
C ASP A 94 -13.29 -31.02 -2.48
N TRP A 95 -12.46 -30.00 -2.24
CA TRP A 95 -12.45 -28.73 -3.01
C TRP A 95 -11.33 -28.64 -4.05
N LEU A 96 -10.22 -29.35 -3.87
CA LEU A 96 -9.16 -29.51 -4.87
C LEU A 96 -9.71 -30.08 -6.18
N CYS A 97 -10.69 -30.98 -6.14
CA CYS A 97 -11.18 -31.69 -7.32
C CYS A 97 -11.85 -30.77 -8.37
N ASP A 98 -12.57 -29.72 -7.94
CA ASP A 98 -13.39 -28.93 -8.86
C ASP A 98 -12.67 -27.71 -9.46
N MET A 99 -11.64 -27.17 -8.80
CA MET A 99 -10.88 -26.02 -9.29
C MET A 99 -9.45 -26.33 -9.76
N ALA A 100 -8.87 -27.46 -9.35
CA ALA A 100 -7.47 -27.74 -9.64
C ALA A 100 -7.26 -28.44 -10.99
N GLU A 101 -8.18 -29.25 -11.50
CA GLU A 101 -7.89 -30.15 -12.64
C GLU A 101 -7.27 -29.45 -13.88
N PRO A 102 -7.81 -28.32 -14.39
CA PRO A 102 -7.24 -27.70 -15.60
C PRO A 102 -5.92 -26.92 -15.38
N LEU A 103 -5.64 -26.47 -14.15
CA LEU A 103 -4.47 -25.65 -13.82
C LEU A 103 -3.34 -26.46 -13.17
N TYR A 104 -3.70 -27.47 -12.38
CA TYR A 104 -2.80 -28.42 -11.72
C TYR A 104 -2.13 -29.34 -12.74
N GLU A 105 -2.87 -29.86 -13.74
CA GLU A 105 -2.27 -30.67 -14.81
C GLU A 105 -1.29 -29.87 -15.70
N ARG A 106 -1.49 -28.55 -15.86
CA ARG A 106 -0.57 -27.69 -16.62
C ARG A 106 0.73 -27.38 -15.89
N LEU A 107 0.75 -27.45 -14.55
CA LEU A 107 1.92 -27.13 -13.73
C LEU A 107 2.71 -28.38 -13.28
N ILE A 108 2.11 -29.58 -13.34
CA ILE A 108 2.70 -30.85 -12.87
C ILE A 108 3.49 -31.62 -13.93
N ALA A 109 3.70 -31.07 -15.11
CA ALA A 109 4.69 -31.60 -16.03
C ALA A 109 6.13 -31.31 -15.53
N GLY A 110 6.54 -32.02 -14.46
CA GLY A 110 7.90 -32.32 -13.97
C GLY A 110 8.89 -31.17 -13.81
N SER A 111 9.30 -30.91 -12.56
CA SER A 111 10.34 -29.94 -12.11
C SER A 111 9.89 -28.51 -11.74
N PHE A 112 8.67 -28.09 -12.08
CA PHE A 112 8.21 -26.72 -11.79
C PHE A 112 7.63 -26.56 -10.38
N SER A 113 7.07 -27.63 -9.79
CA SER A 113 6.39 -27.60 -8.49
C SER A 113 7.35 -27.37 -7.29
N GLN A 114 8.56 -27.95 -7.33
CA GLN A 114 9.48 -27.93 -6.19
C GLN A 114 10.20 -26.58 -6.04
N SER A 115 10.65 -25.98 -7.16
CA SER A 115 11.27 -24.65 -7.17
C SER A 115 10.29 -23.54 -6.81
N ILE A 116 9.03 -23.69 -7.22
CA ILE A 116 7.92 -22.84 -6.78
C ILE A 116 7.80 -22.93 -5.27
N SER A 117 7.61 -24.12 -4.69
CA SER A 117 7.35 -24.26 -3.24
C SER A 117 8.45 -23.64 -2.36
N GLU A 118 9.72 -23.76 -2.74
CA GLU A 118 10.85 -23.19 -2.00
C GLU A 118 10.91 -21.66 -2.14
N ASN A 119 10.68 -21.13 -3.34
CA ASN A 119 10.64 -19.70 -3.62
C ASN A 119 9.45 -19.01 -2.95
N PHE A 120 8.35 -19.74 -2.77
CA PHE A 120 7.14 -19.25 -2.17
C PHE A 120 7.19 -19.24 -0.64
N ALA A 121 7.98 -20.13 -0.02
CA ALA A 121 8.12 -20.19 1.43
C ALA A 121 8.52 -18.85 2.03
N LYS A 122 9.41 -18.10 1.39
CA LYS A 122 9.92 -16.80 1.88
C LYS A 122 9.20 -15.59 1.29
N THR A 123 7.88 -15.63 1.21
CA THR A 123 7.10 -14.48 0.73
C THR A 123 6.69 -13.57 1.89
N ILE A 124 6.89 -12.27 1.73
CA ILE A 124 6.50 -11.24 2.69
C ILE A 124 5.57 -10.26 1.98
N PHE A 125 4.41 -10.01 2.57
CA PHE A 125 3.52 -8.94 2.14
C PHE A 125 3.84 -7.69 2.94
N ILE A 126 4.14 -6.58 2.26
CA ILE A 126 4.42 -5.30 2.88
C ILE A 126 3.41 -4.30 2.34
N ALA A 127 2.45 -3.87 3.16
CA ALA A 127 1.63 -2.73 2.82
C ALA A 127 2.32 -1.43 3.17
N ILE A 128 2.19 -0.44 2.30
CA ILE A 128 2.63 0.92 2.53
C ILE A 128 1.47 1.90 2.33
N ASP A 129 1.50 2.98 3.08
CA ASP A 129 0.60 4.12 2.92
C ASP A 129 1.35 5.41 3.27
N PHE A 130 1.07 6.49 2.53
CA PHE A 130 1.66 7.80 2.79
C PHE A 130 0.57 8.85 2.99
N GLU A 131 0.71 9.65 4.04
CA GLU A 131 -0.18 10.80 4.25
C GLU A 131 0.50 12.10 3.85
N GLY A 132 0.01 12.70 2.77
CA GLY A 132 0.53 13.96 2.21
C GLY A 132 1.27 13.76 0.89
N TYR A 133 1.13 14.73 -0.01
CA TYR A 133 1.75 14.71 -1.34
C TYR A 133 2.13 16.14 -1.75
N PRO A 134 3.28 16.37 -2.44
CA PRO A 134 4.30 15.38 -2.82
C PRO A 134 5.26 15.01 -1.69
N TYR A 135 5.21 15.73 -0.57
CA TYR A 135 6.06 15.50 0.59
C TYR A 135 5.25 14.83 1.70
N PRO A 136 5.43 13.52 1.94
CA PRO A 136 4.65 12.81 2.92
C PRO A 136 4.97 13.32 4.33
N SER A 137 3.91 13.55 5.10
CA SER A 137 3.98 13.90 6.51
C SER A 137 3.94 12.67 7.43
N GLU A 138 3.44 11.54 6.93
CA GLU A 138 3.48 10.25 7.61
C GLU A 138 3.77 9.13 6.62
N LEU A 139 4.32 8.03 7.13
CA LEU A 139 4.52 6.76 6.44
C LEU A 139 3.99 5.64 7.35
N GLY A 140 3.07 4.85 6.82
CA GLY A 140 2.61 3.61 7.43
C GLY A 140 3.20 2.41 6.71
N ILE A 141 3.62 1.42 7.49
CA ILE A 141 4.10 0.16 6.94
C ILE A 141 3.47 -0.96 7.76
N SER A 142 2.82 -1.91 7.11
CA SER A 142 2.36 -3.13 7.76
C SER A 142 2.96 -4.33 7.06
N LYS A 143 3.53 -5.25 7.82
CA LYS A 143 4.20 -6.45 7.31
C LYS A 143 3.41 -7.69 7.75
N LEU A 144 3.29 -8.64 6.82
CA LEU A 144 2.76 -9.97 7.08
C LEU A 144 3.65 -11.00 6.40
N GLU A 145 4.25 -11.87 7.22
CA GLU A 145 5.01 -13.02 6.73
C GLU A 145 4.06 -14.14 6.34
N ARG A 146 4.44 -14.94 5.33
CA ARG A 146 3.60 -16.02 4.83
C ARG A 146 3.26 -17.04 5.90
N GLU A 147 4.19 -17.36 6.78
CA GLU A 147 4.03 -18.33 7.86
C GLU A 147 2.84 -17.97 8.76
N GLU A 148 2.60 -16.67 8.94
CA GLU A 148 1.46 -16.15 9.71
C GLU A 148 0.13 -16.41 9.02
N LEU A 149 0.09 -16.56 7.69
CA LEU A 149 -1.15 -16.89 6.96
C LEU A 149 -1.66 -18.29 7.29
N GLN A 150 -0.78 -19.23 7.67
CA GLN A 150 -1.19 -20.58 8.08
C GLN A 150 -2.09 -20.53 9.33
N SER A 151 -1.94 -19.52 10.18
CA SER A 151 -2.76 -19.33 11.36
C SER A 151 -4.20 -18.90 11.05
N ILE A 152 -4.45 -18.30 9.87
CA ILE A 152 -5.78 -17.86 9.42
C ILE A 152 -6.71 -19.06 9.29
N GLU A 153 -6.21 -20.20 8.78
CA GLU A 153 -7.04 -21.38 8.56
C GLU A 153 -7.70 -21.88 9.83
N SER A 154 -6.96 -21.81 10.94
CA SER A 154 -7.40 -22.34 12.23
C SER A 154 -8.28 -21.36 13.00
N ASN A 155 -8.01 -20.04 12.89
CA ASN A 155 -8.61 -19.03 13.75
C ASN A 155 -9.49 -18.01 13.02
N GLY A 156 -9.62 -18.12 11.69
CA GLY A 156 -10.24 -17.11 10.86
C GLY A 156 -9.42 -15.80 10.80
N VAL A 157 -9.97 -14.80 10.13
CA VAL A 157 -9.30 -13.49 9.95
C VAL A 157 -9.17 -12.72 11.26
N GLU A 158 -10.09 -12.95 12.21
CA GLU A 158 -10.03 -12.37 13.56
C GLU A 158 -8.83 -12.90 14.37
N GLY A 159 -8.29 -14.07 13.99
CA GLY A 159 -7.11 -14.66 14.59
C GLY A 159 -5.78 -14.11 14.09
N LEU A 160 -5.79 -13.21 13.09
CA LEU A 160 -4.58 -12.62 12.55
C LEU A 160 -3.90 -11.69 13.55
N LYS A 161 -2.86 -12.21 14.21
CA LYS A 161 -2.00 -11.47 15.14
C LYS A 161 -0.61 -11.19 14.60
N GLY A 162 -0.25 -11.77 13.45
CA GLY A 162 1.08 -11.68 12.84
C GLY A 162 1.37 -10.38 12.09
N PHE A 163 0.50 -9.37 12.19
CA PHE A 163 0.79 -8.07 11.59
C PHE A 163 1.84 -7.33 12.40
N HIS A 164 2.93 -6.94 11.74
CA HIS A 164 3.89 -6.00 12.31
C HIS A 164 3.72 -4.64 11.63
N THR A 165 3.09 -3.72 12.36
CA THR A 165 2.76 -2.40 11.83
C THR A 165 3.64 -1.32 12.46
N LEU A 166 4.24 -0.51 11.60
CA LEU A 166 5.07 0.63 11.94
C LEU A 166 4.38 1.91 11.45
N HIS A 167 4.50 2.97 12.26
CA HIS A 167 4.01 4.30 11.91
C HIS A 167 5.12 5.31 12.13
N TYR A 168 5.45 6.06 11.07
CA TYR A 168 6.45 7.11 11.08
C TYR A 168 5.79 8.46 10.80
N GLN A 169 6.15 9.48 11.57
CA GLN A 169 5.73 10.86 11.38
C GLN A 169 6.94 11.76 11.08
N CYS A 170 6.85 12.55 10.01
CA CYS A 170 7.88 13.52 9.64
C CYS A 170 7.74 14.80 10.49
N ARG A 171 8.79 15.14 11.26
CA ARG A 171 8.79 16.28 12.20
C ARG A 171 8.87 17.64 11.53
N ASP A 172 9.49 17.69 10.36
CA ASP A 172 9.76 18.89 9.57
C ASP A 172 8.64 19.24 8.58
N ILE A 173 7.60 18.39 8.48
CA ILE A 173 6.47 18.61 7.57
C ILE A 173 5.22 19.02 8.37
N LYS A 174 4.73 20.23 8.10
CA LYS A 174 3.48 20.73 8.69
C LYS A 174 2.28 19.97 8.14
N ARG A 175 1.48 19.39 9.03
CA ARG A 175 0.24 18.71 8.68
C ARG A 175 -0.91 19.68 8.51
N LYS A 176 -1.80 19.36 7.57
CA LYS A 176 -3.07 20.08 7.38
C LYS A 176 -4.17 19.62 8.34
N ARG A 177 -4.05 18.41 8.89
CA ARG A 177 -5.07 17.76 9.72
C ARG A 177 -4.50 17.33 11.06
N ALA A 178 -5.37 17.22 12.06
CA ALA A 178 -5.01 16.73 13.39
C ALA A 178 -4.60 15.26 13.34
N HIS A 179 -3.64 14.88 14.19
CA HIS A 179 -3.14 13.50 14.28
C HIS A 179 -4.25 12.56 14.77
N ARG A 180 -4.46 11.49 14.01
CA ARG A 180 -5.32 10.37 14.38
C ARG A 180 -4.48 9.34 15.14
N ALA A 181 -4.99 8.77 16.22
CA ALA A 181 -4.21 7.86 17.05
C ALA A 181 -3.78 6.63 16.23
N PHE A 182 -2.50 6.28 16.32
CA PHE A 182 -2.00 5.01 15.79
C PHE A 182 -2.45 3.88 16.73
N LEU A 183 -3.11 2.85 16.19
CA LEU A 183 -3.78 1.82 16.99
C LEU A 183 -2.90 0.60 17.27
N PHE A 184 -1.80 0.44 16.53
CA PHE A 184 -1.01 -0.79 16.51
C PHE A 184 0.37 -0.65 17.16
N GLY A 185 0.62 0.45 17.87
CA GLY A 185 1.85 0.66 18.61
C GLY A 185 2.19 2.13 18.83
N GLU A 186 3.49 2.43 18.79
CA GLU A 186 4.00 3.78 19.00
C GLU A 186 4.34 4.48 17.67
N THR A 187 4.09 5.78 17.62
CA THR A 187 4.49 6.61 16.48
C THR A 187 5.96 6.96 16.59
N LYS A 188 6.76 6.49 15.63
CA LYS A 188 8.16 6.89 15.48
C LYS A 188 8.21 8.23 14.77
N ASN A 189 9.15 9.07 15.18
CA ASN A 189 9.32 10.37 14.54
C ASN A 189 10.66 10.41 13.82
N LEU A 190 10.67 10.96 12.61
CA LEU A 190 11.86 11.12 11.77
C LEU A 190 11.80 12.44 11.00
N TYR A 191 12.87 12.79 10.30
CA TYR A 191 12.91 13.85 9.30
C TYR A 191 12.58 13.28 7.91
N LEU A 192 11.99 14.09 7.03
CA LEU A 192 11.63 13.66 5.68
C LEU A 192 12.81 13.02 4.92
N GLU A 193 14.01 13.56 5.10
CA GLU A 193 15.27 13.07 4.52
C GLU A 193 15.70 11.67 4.98
N GLU A 194 15.18 11.18 6.11
CA GLU A 194 15.47 9.84 6.62
C GLU A 194 14.56 8.76 6.02
N LEU A 195 13.41 9.14 5.44
CA LEU A 195 12.44 8.20 4.86
C LEU A 195 13.05 7.25 3.81
N PRO A 196 13.88 7.71 2.86
CA PRO A 196 14.44 6.81 1.85
C PRO A 196 15.27 5.69 2.48
N SER A 197 16.05 5.98 3.53
CA SER A 197 16.85 4.97 4.22
C SER A 197 15.97 3.95 4.96
N VAL A 198 14.89 4.41 5.60
CA VAL A 198 13.93 3.53 6.29
C VAL A 198 13.25 2.58 5.30
N LEU A 199 12.82 3.11 4.14
CA LEU A 199 12.19 2.30 3.09
C LEU A 199 13.18 1.32 2.48
N ASP A 200 14.42 1.74 2.22
CA ASP A 200 15.46 0.87 1.68
C ASP A 200 15.78 -0.28 2.63
N GLU A 201 15.88 -0.02 3.94
CA GLU A 201 16.08 -1.06 4.97
C GLU A 201 14.94 -2.08 4.97
N ILE A 202 13.69 -1.60 4.91
CA ILE A 202 12.50 -2.45 4.95
C ILE A 202 12.39 -3.29 3.69
N LEU A 203 12.60 -2.69 2.51
CA LEU A 203 12.50 -3.36 1.21
C LEU A 203 13.70 -4.27 0.90
N ARG A 204 14.84 -4.11 1.58
CA ARG A 204 16.00 -5.00 1.43
C ARG A 204 16.06 -6.14 2.45
N THR A 205 15.06 -6.23 3.33
CA THR A 205 14.92 -7.15 4.48
C THR A 205 16.07 -8.15 4.59
N ASN A 206 17.17 -7.70 5.22
CA ASN A 206 18.42 -8.41 5.52
C ASN A 206 18.65 -9.74 4.78
N SER A 207 19.00 -9.66 3.50
CA SER A 207 19.88 -10.67 2.91
C SER A 207 21.21 -10.57 3.66
N GLY A 208 21.43 -11.44 4.66
CA GLY A 208 22.73 -11.54 5.33
C GLY A 208 23.81 -11.59 4.24
N ALA A 209 24.85 -10.76 4.38
CA ALA A 209 25.78 -10.37 3.31
C ALA A 209 26.50 -11.51 2.56
N ASN A 210 26.27 -12.77 2.93
CA ASN A 210 26.91 -13.95 2.34
C ASN A 210 25.97 -14.88 1.56
N ASP A 211 24.65 -14.66 1.52
CA ASP A 211 23.74 -15.60 0.84
C ASP A 211 22.62 -14.89 0.04
N GLN A 212 23.03 -14.27 -1.08
CA GLN A 212 22.10 -13.65 -2.05
C GLN A 212 21.07 -14.63 -2.60
N SER A 213 21.30 -15.94 -2.48
CA SER A 213 20.39 -17.01 -2.91
C SER A 213 19.06 -17.06 -2.14
N SER A 214 18.92 -16.27 -1.07
CA SER A 214 17.94 -16.55 -0.04
C SER A 214 17.04 -15.37 0.38
N ALA A 215 17.12 -14.25 -0.35
CA ALA A 215 16.34 -13.04 -0.10
C ALA A 215 14.82 -13.34 -0.15
N PRO A 216 14.01 -12.74 0.74
CA PRO A 216 12.57 -12.93 0.70
C PRO A 216 11.97 -12.26 -0.54
N HIS A 217 10.94 -12.88 -1.09
CA HIS A 217 10.09 -12.28 -2.12
C HIS A 217 9.11 -11.33 -1.46
N ILE A 218 9.19 -10.04 -1.80
CA ILE A 218 8.34 -8.99 -1.28
C ILE A 218 7.21 -8.72 -2.28
N ILE A 219 5.98 -8.77 -1.77
CA ILE A 219 4.81 -8.28 -2.47
C ILE A 219 4.41 -6.97 -1.80
N LEU A 220 4.54 -5.88 -2.54
CA LEU A 220 4.12 -4.57 -2.07
C LEU A 220 2.60 -4.45 -2.18
N VAL A 221 1.96 -3.90 -1.15
CA VAL A 221 0.52 -3.78 -1.07
C VAL A 221 0.14 -2.32 -0.76
N GLY A 222 -0.99 -1.87 -1.25
CA GLY A 222 -1.61 -0.64 -0.77
C GLY A 222 -2.97 -0.42 -1.38
N HIS A 223 -3.46 0.82 -1.31
CA HIS A 223 -4.82 1.16 -1.71
C HIS A 223 -4.83 2.38 -2.65
N GLY A 224 -4.96 2.15 -3.95
CA GLY A 224 -4.83 3.21 -4.95
C GLY A 224 -3.37 3.66 -5.12
N MET A 225 -2.49 2.69 -5.34
CA MET A 225 -1.01 2.77 -5.26
C MET A 225 -0.32 3.86 -6.08
N LYS A 226 -1.04 4.54 -6.98
CA LYS A 226 -0.44 5.55 -7.86
C LYS A 226 0.31 6.63 -7.07
N ALA A 227 -0.29 7.17 -6.02
CA ALA A 227 0.32 8.25 -5.25
C ALA A 227 1.56 7.77 -4.49
N GLU A 228 1.50 6.57 -3.93
CA GLU A 228 2.60 5.92 -3.21
C GLU A 228 3.77 5.66 -4.15
N LEU A 229 3.51 5.17 -5.37
CA LEU A 229 4.53 4.93 -6.39
C LEU A 229 5.18 6.22 -6.86
N ASP A 230 4.38 7.27 -7.10
CA ASP A 230 4.89 8.61 -7.45
C ASP A 230 5.80 9.16 -6.32
N ILE A 231 5.45 8.93 -5.04
CA ILE A 231 6.28 9.32 -3.88
C ILE A 231 7.58 8.51 -3.84
N LEU A 232 7.52 7.19 -3.99
CA LEU A 232 8.71 6.31 -3.99
C LEU A 232 9.69 6.71 -5.11
N GLU A 233 9.18 6.99 -6.31
CA GLU A 233 9.99 7.46 -7.44
C GLU A 233 10.65 8.81 -7.12
N SER A 234 9.90 9.75 -6.50
CA SER A 234 10.44 11.05 -6.12
C SER A 234 11.57 10.96 -5.07
N MET A 235 11.55 9.92 -4.25
CA MET A 235 12.60 9.57 -3.28
C MET A 235 13.77 8.79 -3.91
N GLN A 236 13.74 8.56 -5.23
CA GLN A 236 14.71 7.76 -5.97
C GLN A 236 14.78 6.30 -5.49
N ILE A 237 13.69 5.77 -4.94
CA ILE A 237 13.57 4.37 -4.56
C ILE A 237 13.18 3.59 -5.81
N ASP A 238 14.15 2.86 -6.34
CA ASP A 238 13.97 2.01 -7.49
C ASP A 238 13.54 0.60 -7.04
N LEU A 239 12.24 0.33 -7.15
CA LEU A 239 11.65 -0.95 -6.78
C LEU A 239 12.20 -2.12 -7.62
N GLU A 240 12.65 -1.87 -8.86
CA GLU A 240 13.25 -2.90 -9.71
C GLU A 240 14.67 -3.24 -9.21
N LYS A 241 15.42 -2.24 -8.75
CA LYS A 241 16.75 -2.45 -8.14
C LYS A 241 16.69 -3.04 -6.74
N ALA A 242 15.58 -2.88 -6.02
CA ALA A 242 15.41 -3.49 -4.71
C ALA A 242 15.52 -5.02 -4.78
N GLY A 243 15.25 -5.63 -5.95
CA GLY A 243 15.50 -7.05 -6.28
C GLY A 243 14.56 -8.03 -5.58
N SER A 244 14.15 -7.71 -4.36
CA SER A 244 13.23 -8.48 -3.54
C SER A 244 11.77 -8.23 -3.90
N VAL A 245 11.41 -7.07 -4.46
CA VAL A 245 10.02 -6.74 -4.82
C VAL A 245 9.63 -7.47 -6.09
N VAL A 246 8.82 -8.52 -5.95
CA VAL A 246 8.40 -9.39 -7.06
C VAL A 246 7.01 -9.05 -7.61
N GLY A 247 6.27 -8.18 -6.93
CA GLY A 247 4.97 -7.72 -7.40
C GLY A 247 4.34 -6.64 -6.53
N ILE A 248 3.35 -5.97 -7.09
CA ILE A 248 2.54 -4.94 -6.42
C ILE A 248 1.06 -5.32 -6.52
N LEU A 249 0.36 -5.29 -5.39
CA LEU A 249 -1.06 -5.54 -5.26
C LEU A 249 -1.79 -4.29 -4.79
N ASP A 250 -2.69 -3.79 -5.64
CA ASP A 250 -3.56 -2.68 -5.29
C ASP A 250 -4.93 -3.18 -4.86
N THR A 251 -5.22 -3.03 -3.57
CA THR A 251 -6.49 -3.46 -2.97
C THR A 251 -7.71 -2.77 -3.57
N LYS A 252 -7.58 -1.55 -4.08
CA LYS A 252 -8.66 -0.83 -4.77
C LYS A 252 -8.99 -1.53 -6.09
N GLN A 253 -7.97 -1.82 -6.89
CA GLN A 253 -8.14 -2.53 -8.16
C GLN A 253 -8.71 -3.93 -7.93
N LEU A 254 -8.11 -4.69 -7.01
CA LEU A 254 -8.58 -6.03 -6.66
C LEU A 254 -10.03 -6.03 -6.18
N ALA A 255 -10.43 -5.05 -5.37
CA ALA A 255 -11.82 -4.94 -4.93
C ALA A 255 -12.78 -4.73 -6.12
N PHE A 256 -12.41 -3.93 -7.12
CA PHE A 256 -13.22 -3.79 -8.32
C PHE A 256 -13.31 -5.09 -9.13
N GLU A 257 -12.21 -5.82 -9.27
CA GLU A 257 -12.17 -7.10 -10.00
C GLU A 257 -13.00 -8.19 -9.29
N ILE A 258 -12.93 -8.26 -7.96
CA ILE A 258 -13.52 -9.35 -7.17
C ILE A 258 -14.96 -9.06 -6.76
N ILE A 259 -15.24 -7.84 -6.28
CA ILE A 259 -16.55 -7.46 -5.74
C ILE A 259 -17.46 -6.85 -6.83
N GLY A 260 -16.86 -6.26 -7.86
CA GLY A 260 -17.56 -5.59 -8.94
C GLY A 260 -17.94 -4.14 -8.62
N ILE A 261 -17.92 -3.30 -9.65
CA ILE A 261 -18.20 -1.86 -9.56
C ILE A 261 -19.60 -1.54 -9.04
N GLU A 262 -20.57 -2.41 -9.32
CA GLU A 262 -21.98 -2.20 -8.94
C GLU A 262 -22.18 -2.30 -7.43
N THR A 263 -21.41 -3.17 -6.77
CA THR A 263 -21.42 -3.30 -5.31
C THR A 263 -20.67 -2.15 -4.64
N LEU A 264 -19.62 -1.65 -5.27
CA LEU A 264 -18.78 -0.53 -4.79
C LEU A 264 -19.38 0.86 -5.08
N GLN A 265 -20.69 0.96 -5.31
CA GLN A 265 -21.37 2.22 -5.64
C GLN A 265 -21.20 3.31 -4.56
N ARG A 266 -21.14 2.90 -3.29
CA ARG A 266 -21.01 3.79 -2.13
C ARG A 266 -19.64 4.45 -2.03
N GLY A 267 -18.65 3.91 -2.72
CA GLY A 267 -17.29 4.39 -2.70
C GLY A 267 -16.29 3.25 -2.84
N SER A 268 -15.07 3.63 -3.19
CA SER A 268 -13.94 2.71 -3.35
C SER A 268 -12.77 3.20 -2.51
N SER A 269 -13.03 3.93 -1.43
CA SER A 269 -11.99 4.25 -0.46
C SER A 269 -11.64 2.98 0.33
N LEU A 270 -10.49 3.01 1.01
CA LEU A 270 -10.09 1.90 1.87
C LEU A 270 -11.13 1.65 2.96
N GLU A 271 -11.66 2.73 3.56
CA GLU A 271 -12.72 2.66 4.57
C GLU A 271 -14.00 2.00 4.04
N ASP A 272 -14.43 2.36 2.83
CA ASP A 272 -15.64 1.78 2.22
C ASP A 272 -15.49 0.28 2.00
N ILE A 273 -14.35 -0.14 1.44
CA ILE A 273 -14.07 -1.55 1.14
C ILE A 273 -13.91 -2.33 2.45
N TYR A 274 -13.15 -1.79 3.41
CA TYR A 274 -12.96 -2.41 4.72
C TYR A 274 -14.29 -2.67 5.41
N ARG A 275 -15.16 -1.66 5.48
CA ARG A 275 -16.51 -1.79 6.07
C ARG A 275 -17.37 -2.81 5.32
N LEU A 276 -17.28 -2.83 4.00
CA LEU A 276 -18.06 -3.76 3.18
C LEU A 276 -17.68 -5.22 3.44
N ILE A 277 -16.40 -5.52 3.61
CA ILE A 277 -15.93 -6.92 3.66
C ILE A 277 -15.61 -7.44 5.06
N ILE A 278 -15.21 -6.58 6.00
CA ILE A 278 -14.89 -6.95 7.39
C ILE A 278 -16.07 -6.66 8.33
N ASN A 279 -17.04 -5.83 7.90
CA ASN A 279 -18.22 -5.45 8.69
C ASN A 279 -17.87 -4.89 10.09
N ASP A 280 -16.72 -4.23 10.19
CA ASP A 280 -16.27 -3.55 11.40
C ASP A 280 -16.11 -2.05 11.14
N ARG A 281 -16.38 -1.26 12.17
CA ARG A 281 -16.10 0.17 12.16
C ARG A 281 -14.65 0.35 12.58
N ALA A 282 -13.73 0.21 11.62
CA ALA A 282 -12.37 0.67 11.82
C ALA A 282 -12.41 2.16 12.24
N GLY A 283 -11.93 2.43 13.44
CA GLY A 283 -11.67 3.78 13.89
C GLY A 283 -10.32 4.24 13.33
N SER A 284 -10.16 5.55 13.12
CA SER A 284 -8.85 6.17 12.90
C SER A 284 -8.22 5.98 11.50
N PHE A 285 -9.03 5.98 10.43
CA PHE A 285 -8.54 6.27 9.07
C PHE A 285 -7.91 7.67 9.01
N HIS A 286 -7.00 7.88 8.06
CA HIS A 286 -6.10 9.05 7.99
C HIS A 286 -4.97 9.03 9.03
N ASN A 287 -4.53 7.83 9.36
CA ASN A 287 -3.26 7.58 10.01
C ASN A 287 -2.57 6.51 9.16
N ALA A 288 -1.45 6.86 8.55
CA ALA A 288 -0.86 6.01 7.52
C ALA A 288 -0.58 4.58 8.04
N GLY A 289 -0.16 4.43 9.30
CA GLY A 289 0.09 3.13 9.91
C GLY A 289 -1.18 2.27 10.01
N ASN A 290 -2.29 2.87 10.43
CA ASN A 290 -3.58 2.17 10.47
C ASN A 290 -4.06 1.80 9.07
N ASP A 291 -3.87 2.70 8.10
CA ASP A 291 -4.32 2.52 6.73
C ASP A 291 -3.52 1.41 6.02
N ALA A 292 -2.20 1.33 6.25
CA ALA A 292 -1.37 0.23 5.75
C ALA A 292 -1.82 -1.14 6.30
N GLU A 293 -2.12 -1.25 7.60
CA GLU A 293 -2.63 -2.51 8.16
C GLU A 293 -4.02 -2.85 7.62
N CYS A 294 -4.90 -1.86 7.52
CA CYS A 294 -6.23 -2.04 6.93
C CYS A 294 -6.14 -2.53 5.48
N ALA A 295 -5.18 -2.04 4.69
CA ALA A 295 -4.93 -2.50 3.33
C ALA A 295 -4.55 -3.99 3.30
N LEU A 296 -3.65 -4.46 4.18
CA LEU A 296 -3.35 -5.91 4.26
C LEU A 296 -4.57 -6.74 4.67
N ARG A 297 -5.33 -6.29 5.68
CA ARG A 297 -6.55 -6.98 6.11
C ARG A 297 -7.56 -7.08 4.97
N VAL A 298 -7.71 -6.00 4.19
CA VAL A 298 -8.56 -5.99 2.99
C VAL A 298 -8.05 -6.97 1.95
N LEU A 299 -6.74 -7.00 1.66
CA LEU A 299 -6.14 -7.93 0.72
C LEU A 299 -6.48 -9.39 1.06
N ILE A 300 -6.28 -9.78 2.31
CA ILE A 300 -6.56 -11.15 2.79
C ILE A 300 -8.05 -11.48 2.63
N MET A 301 -8.93 -10.54 2.99
CA MET A 301 -10.38 -10.75 2.87
C MET A 301 -10.85 -10.85 1.43
N LEU A 302 -10.27 -10.06 0.52
CA LEU A 302 -10.51 -10.17 -0.91
C LEU A 302 -10.06 -11.54 -1.43
N ALA A 303 -8.90 -12.00 -1.01
CA ALA A 303 -8.40 -13.33 -1.36
C ALA A 303 -9.35 -14.43 -0.87
N LEU A 304 -9.75 -14.41 0.39
CA LEU A 304 -10.70 -15.38 0.95
C LEU A 304 -12.08 -15.33 0.26
N LYS A 305 -12.49 -14.18 -0.29
CA LYS A 305 -13.71 -14.07 -1.10
C LYS A 305 -13.60 -14.76 -2.44
N VAL A 306 -12.42 -14.74 -3.09
CA VAL A 306 -12.19 -15.47 -4.35
C VAL A 306 -12.28 -16.99 -4.15
N LEU A 307 -12.06 -17.48 -2.93
CA LEU A 307 -12.18 -18.91 -2.61
C LEU A 307 -13.61 -19.41 -2.39
N ARG A 308 -14.60 -18.52 -2.26
CA ARG A 308 -16.00 -18.87 -1.99
C ARG A 308 -16.84 -18.77 -3.25
#